data_AF-A0A821ZYM5-F1
#
_entry.id   AF-A0A821ZYM5-F1
#
_cell.length_a   1.000
_cell.length_b   1.000
_cell.length_c   1.000
_cell.angle_alpha   90.00
_cell.angle_beta   90.00
_cell.angle_gamma   90.00
#
_symmetry.space_group_name_H-M   'P 1'
#
loop_
_entity.id
_entity.type
_entity.pdbx_description
1 polymer ?
#
loop_
_entity_poly.entity_id
_entity_poly.type
_entity_poly.pdbx_seq_one_letter_code
_entity_poly.pdbx_strand_id
1 'polypeptide(L)'
;MVALMFHAKSEIVQVEAAQALACVGLINPQCALIIENTLEFSYDHLFSLRDSENPMVQLKATNALATFVYNNPRVQLHIGQHHQLPFGYFESFLQSNNDHMRCAAAFQLVVLSGLIRERTQSDNTAIGCGILIDILRKTQLEEAKSEAAECLARLAHLKS
;
A
#
# COMPACT_ATOMS: atom_id res chain seq x y z
N MET A 1 -10.18 -10.25 13.65
CA MET A 1 -9.74 -9.66 12.38
C MET A 1 -8.78 -10.57 11.62
N VAL A 2 -7.76 -11.18 12.25
CA VAL A 2 -6.86 -12.15 11.56
C VAL A 2 -7.65 -13.32 10.93
N ALA A 3 -8.56 -13.95 11.67
CA ALA A 3 -9.44 -14.99 11.11
C ALA A 3 -10.30 -14.53 9.91
N LEU A 4 -10.71 -13.26 9.85
CA LEU A 4 -11.47 -12.72 8.71
C LEU A 4 -10.56 -12.49 7.50
N MET A 5 -9.32 -12.04 7.73
CA MET A 5 -8.32 -11.87 6.67
C MET A 5 -8.05 -13.19 5.94
N PHE A 6 -8.05 -14.33 6.64
CA PHE A 6 -7.73 -15.63 6.05
C PHE A 6 -8.94 -16.47 5.63
N HIS A 7 -10.03 -16.44 6.39
CA HIS A 7 -11.12 -17.41 6.21
C HIS A 7 -12.40 -16.83 5.62
N ALA A 8 -12.49 -15.51 5.43
CA ALA A 8 -13.65 -14.94 4.77
C ALA A 8 -13.73 -15.44 3.32
N LYS A 9 -14.94 -15.80 2.84
CA LYS A 9 -15.13 -16.25 1.44
C LYS A 9 -14.94 -15.13 0.42
N SER A 10 -15.08 -13.88 0.86
CA SER A 10 -14.99 -12.70 0.00
C SER A 10 -13.62 -12.06 0.14
N GLU A 11 -12.88 -11.97 -0.97
CA GLU A 11 -11.57 -11.30 -1.03
C GLU A 11 -11.64 -9.85 -0.55
N ILE A 12 -12.76 -9.16 -0.83
CA ILE A 12 -12.99 -7.80 -0.34
C ILE A 12 -13.01 -7.76 1.19
N VAL A 13 -13.69 -8.72 1.84
CA VAL A 13 -13.70 -8.80 3.31
C VAL A 13 -12.31 -9.13 3.84
N GLN A 14 -11.55 -9.96 3.13
CA GLN A 14 -10.17 -10.29 3.50
C GLN A 14 -9.27 -9.06 3.47
N VAL A 15 -9.28 -8.27 2.39
CA VAL A 15 -8.43 -7.06 2.27
C VAL A 15 -8.86 -5.96 3.23
N GLU A 16 -10.15 -5.80 3.51
CA GLU A 16 -10.64 -4.83 4.50
C GLU A 16 -10.19 -5.22 5.92
N ALA A 17 -10.26 -6.50 6.26
CA ALA A 17 -9.74 -7.00 7.53
C ALA A 17 -8.23 -6.76 7.63
N ALA A 18 -7.48 -6.97 6.54
CA ALA A 18 -6.04 -6.72 6.51
C ALA A 18 -5.71 -5.22 6.63
N GLN A 19 -6.44 -4.34 5.96
CA GLN A 19 -6.29 -2.90 6.08
C GLN A 19 -6.57 -2.43 7.50
N ALA A 20 -7.63 -2.94 8.13
CA ALA A 20 -7.96 -2.61 9.51
C ALA A 20 -6.85 -3.05 10.48
N LEU A 21 -6.30 -4.26 10.29
CA LEU A 21 -5.14 -4.74 11.06
C LEU A 21 -3.91 -3.84 10.86
N ALA A 22 -3.63 -3.42 9.63
CA ALA A 22 -2.50 -2.56 9.30
C ALA A 22 -2.62 -1.20 10.00
N CYS A 23 -3.81 -0.57 9.96
CA CYS A 23 -4.06 0.70 10.66
C CYS A 23 -3.89 0.56 12.18
N VAL A 24 -4.41 -0.52 12.77
CA VAL A 24 -4.27 -0.78 14.22
C VAL A 24 -2.80 -0.98 14.60
N GLY A 25 -2.05 -1.76 13.80
CA GLY A 25 -0.62 -1.98 14.01
C GLY A 25 0.21 -0.70 13.86
N LEU A 26 -0.14 0.16 12.89
CA LEU A 26 0.53 1.44 12.68
C LEU A 26 0.39 2.39 13.88
N ILE A 27 -0.79 2.44 14.50
CA ILE A 27 -1.07 3.33 15.63
C ILE A 27 -0.53 2.76 16.96
N ASN A 28 -0.53 1.43 17.12
CA ASN A 28 -0.18 0.78 18.38
C ASN A 28 0.88 -0.33 18.18
N PRO A 29 2.15 -0.08 18.59
CA PRO A 29 3.23 -1.06 18.49
C PRO A 29 2.97 -2.37 19.25
N GLN A 30 2.22 -2.33 20.36
CA GLN A 30 1.85 -3.55 21.10
C GLN A 30 0.87 -4.39 20.28
N CYS A 31 -0.09 -3.75 19.62
CA CYS A 31 -0.99 -4.45 18.71
C CYS A 31 -0.24 -5.02 17.50
N ALA A 32 0.72 -4.29 16.93
CA ALA A 32 1.56 -4.80 15.85
C ALA A 32 2.27 -6.10 16.25
N LEU A 33 2.85 -6.16 17.45
CA LEU A 33 3.47 -7.37 17.99
C LEU A 33 2.45 -8.51 18.18
N ILE A 34 1.25 -8.23 18.68
CA ILE A 34 0.20 -9.26 18.84
C ILE A 34 -0.22 -9.82 17.48
N ILE A 35 -0.38 -8.96 16.48
CA ILE A 35 -0.76 -9.36 15.12
C ILE A 35 0.31 -10.28 14.53
N GLU A 36 1.58 -9.87 14.58
CA GLU A 36 2.68 -10.66 14.03
C GLU A 36 2.94 -11.97 14.77
N ASN A 37 2.67 -12.04 16.07
CA ASN A 37 2.78 -13.26 16.85
C ASN A 37 1.56 -14.18 16.72
N THR A 38 0.53 -13.77 15.99
CA THR A 38 -0.62 -14.63 15.72
C THR A 38 -0.20 -15.69 14.69
N LEU A 39 -0.33 -16.96 15.05
CA LEU A 39 0.23 -18.09 14.30
C LEU A 39 -0.22 -18.18 12.83
N GLU A 40 -1.42 -17.68 12.52
CA GLU A 40 -1.97 -17.65 11.17
C GLU A 40 -1.57 -16.42 10.37
N PHE A 41 -1.01 -15.38 11.00
CA PHE A 41 -0.69 -14.13 10.30
C PHE A 41 0.56 -14.30 9.43
N SER A 42 0.40 -14.02 8.14
CA SER A 42 1.50 -13.91 7.19
C SER A 42 1.22 -12.79 6.18
N TYR A 43 2.28 -12.08 5.80
CA TYR A 43 2.23 -11.12 4.70
C TYR A 43 2.01 -11.81 3.35
N ASP A 44 2.35 -13.10 3.20
CA ASP A 44 2.18 -13.86 1.95
C ASP A 44 0.73 -13.80 1.44
N HIS A 45 -0.24 -13.79 2.35
CA HIS A 45 -1.66 -13.71 1.99
C HIS A 45 -2.04 -12.38 1.34
N LEU A 46 -1.37 -11.28 1.71
CA LEU A 46 -1.54 -9.99 1.03
C LEU A 46 -0.96 -10.02 -0.38
N PHE A 47 0.11 -10.78 -0.61
CA PHE A 47 0.66 -11.00 -1.94
C PHE A 47 -0.29 -11.81 -2.82
N SER A 48 -0.93 -12.86 -2.29
CA SER A 48 -1.96 -13.60 -3.05
C SER A 48 -3.18 -12.73 -3.37
N LEU A 49 -3.62 -11.86 -2.45
CA LEU A 49 -4.73 -10.93 -2.71
C LEU A 49 -4.36 -9.84 -3.72
N ARG A 50 -3.07 -9.45 -3.78
CA ARG A 50 -2.56 -8.53 -4.79
C ARG A 50 -2.56 -9.13 -6.21
N ASP A 51 -2.56 -10.45 -6.32
CA ASP A 51 -2.68 -11.16 -7.60
C ASP A 51 -4.15 -11.53 -7.96
N SER A 52 -5.14 -11.04 -7.20
CA SER A 52 -6.58 -11.21 -7.49
C SER A 52 -6.95 -10.62 -8.85
N GLU A 53 -7.95 -11.19 -9.53
CA GLU A 53 -8.48 -10.62 -10.78
C GLU A 53 -9.21 -9.28 -10.58
N ASN A 54 -9.56 -8.92 -9.33
CA ASN A 54 -10.28 -7.69 -9.03
C ASN A 54 -9.32 -6.53 -8.72
N PRO A 55 -9.22 -5.48 -9.56
CA PRO A 55 -8.30 -4.36 -9.35
C PRO A 55 -8.49 -3.63 -8.02
N MET A 56 -9.72 -3.61 -7.49
CA MET A 56 -10.02 -3.01 -6.19
C MET A 56 -9.40 -3.83 -5.05
N VAL A 57 -9.44 -5.16 -5.14
CA VAL A 57 -8.78 -6.06 -4.17
C VAL A 57 -7.27 -5.85 -4.25
N GLN A 58 -6.70 -5.78 -5.46
CA GLN A 58 -5.26 -5.57 -5.65
C GLN A 58 -4.78 -4.26 -4.99
N LEU A 59 -5.45 -3.14 -5.28
CA LEU A 59 -5.13 -1.83 -4.71
C LEU A 59 -5.27 -1.82 -3.19
N LYS A 60 -6.31 -2.45 -2.64
CA LYS A 60 -6.53 -2.52 -1.18
C LYS A 60 -5.52 -3.41 -0.47
N ALA A 61 -5.18 -4.56 -1.06
CA ALA A 61 -4.13 -5.43 -0.54
C ALA A 61 -2.78 -4.70 -0.50
N THR A 62 -2.47 -3.96 -1.57
CA THR A 62 -1.25 -3.15 -1.66
C THR A 62 -1.27 -1.97 -0.69
N ASN A 63 -2.43 -1.36 -0.46
CA ASN A 63 -2.59 -0.31 0.55
C ASN A 63 -2.35 -0.85 1.97
N ALA A 64 -2.82 -2.07 2.27
CA ALA A 64 -2.56 -2.72 3.54
C ALA A 64 -1.06 -3.01 3.71
N LEU A 65 -0.39 -3.53 2.67
CA LEU A 65 1.07 -3.71 2.64
C LEU A 65 1.81 -2.38 2.88
N ALA A 66 1.46 -1.33 2.14
CA ALA A 66 2.04 -0.01 2.32
C ALA A 66 1.85 0.49 3.75
N THR A 67 0.68 0.26 4.36
CA THR A 67 0.39 0.68 5.74
C THR A 67 1.24 -0.10 6.75
N PHE A 68 1.44 -1.42 6.57
CA PHE A 68 2.30 -2.22 7.45
C PHE A 68 3.78 -1.82 7.36
N VAL A 69 4.23 -1.43 6.17
CA VAL A 69 5.61 -1.00 5.89
C VAL A 69 5.86 0.45 6.34
N TYR A 70 4.84 1.29 6.30
CA TYR A 70 4.95 2.71 6.59
C TYR A 70 5.57 2.98 7.97
N ASN A 71 6.75 3.63 7.98
CA ASN A 71 7.55 3.90 9.18
C ASN A 71 7.94 2.65 9.99
N ASN A 72 8.02 1.48 9.34
CA ASN A 72 8.38 0.21 9.98
C ASN A 72 9.48 -0.53 9.18
N PRO A 73 10.76 -0.17 9.36
CA PRO A 73 11.87 -0.74 8.60
C PRO A 73 12.05 -2.24 8.84
N ARG A 74 11.65 -2.75 10.02
CA ARG A 74 11.70 -4.19 10.31
C ARG A 74 10.76 -4.97 9.40
N VAL A 75 9.52 -4.50 9.23
CA VAL A 75 8.55 -5.13 8.34
C VAL A 75 8.98 -4.99 6.89
N GLN A 76 9.51 -3.83 6.49
CA GLN A 76 10.05 -3.63 5.15
C GLN A 76 11.17 -4.62 4.82
N LEU A 77 12.13 -4.79 5.74
CA LEU A 77 13.24 -5.72 5.57
C LEU A 77 12.77 -7.17 5.53
N HIS A 78 11.84 -7.55 6.42
CA HIS A 78 11.26 -8.88 6.43
C HIS A 78 10.54 -9.19 5.10
N ILE A 79 9.68 -8.29 4.63
CA ILE A 79 8.99 -8.47 3.34
C ILE A 79 10.00 -8.51 2.20
N GLY A 80 10.99 -7.61 2.17
CA GLY A 80 11.98 -7.52 1.08
C GLY A 80 12.94 -8.70 0.97
N GLN A 81 13.01 -9.56 1.99
CA GLN A 81 13.75 -10.83 1.96
C GLN A 81 12.97 -11.94 1.23
N HIS A 82 11.64 -11.91 1.29
CA HIS A 82 10.78 -12.97 0.77
C HIS A 82 10.04 -12.59 -0.51
N HIS A 83 9.77 -11.30 -0.70
CA HIS A 83 8.93 -10.78 -1.76
C HIS A 83 9.59 -9.63 -2.51
N GLN A 84 9.22 -9.51 -3.78
CA GLN A 84 9.56 -8.37 -4.62
C GLN A 84 8.29 -7.80 -5.25
N LEU A 85 8.28 -6.48 -5.42
CA LEU A 85 7.21 -5.78 -6.11
C LEU A 85 7.72 -5.30 -7.47
N PRO A 86 7.19 -5.82 -8.59
CA PRO A 86 7.59 -5.36 -9.91
C PRO A 86 7.04 -3.95 -10.14
N PHE A 87 7.81 -3.07 -10.78
CA PHE A 87 7.32 -1.72 -11.08
C PHE A 87 6.09 -1.76 -12.01
N GLY A 88 6.08 -2.72 -12.94
CA GLY A 88 4.98 -2.91 -13.89
C GLY A 88 3.61 -3.15 -13.25
N TYR A 89 3.56 -3.64 -12.01
CA TYR A 89 2.31 -3.73 -11.25
C TYR A 89 1.70 -2.33 -11.04
N PHE A 90 2.50 -1.39 -10.54
CA PHE A 90 2.04 -0.03 -10.28
C PHE A 90 1.74 0.73 -11.56
N GLU A 91 2.52 0.50 -12.62
CA GLU A 91 2.38 1.20 -13.91
C GLU A 91 0.94 1.14 -14.46
N SER A 92 0.29 -0.02 -14.36
CA SER A 92 -1.10 -0.19 -14.81
C SER A 92 -2.10 0.74 -14.09
N PHE A 93 -1.91 0.95 -12.79
CA PHE A 93 -2.77 1.84 -11.99
C PHE A 93 -2.40 3.32 -12.14
N LEU A 94 -1.11 3.63 -12.27
CA LEU A 94 -0.60 4.98 -12.48
C LEU A 94 -1.06 5.56 -13.82
N GLN A 95 -1.28 4.71 -14.83
CA GLN A 95 -1.78 5.06 -16.15
C GLN A 95 -3.31 4.95 -16.28
N SER A 96 -4.03 4.57 -15.22
CA SER A 96 -5.49 4.46 -15.26
C SER A 96 -6.16 5.82 -15.47
N ASN A 97 -7.39 5.86 -15.98
CA ASN A 97 -8.16 7.11 -16.10
C ASN A 97 -8.87 7.52 -14.79
N ASN A 98 -8.64 6.79 -13.70
CA ASN A 98 -9.28 7.03 -12.41
C ASN A 98 -8.28 7.69 -11.45
N ASP A 99 -8.51 8.96 -11.12
CA ASP A 99 -7.60 9.72 -10.26
C ASP A 99 -7.46 9.12 -8.85
N HIS A 100 -8.48 8.47 -8.29
CA HIS A 100 -8.37 7.78 -7.00
C HIS A 100 -7.40 6.59 -7.08
N MET A 101 -7.49 5.80 -8.15
CA MET A 101 -6.57 4.67 -8.36
C MET A 101 -5.14 5.15 -8.57
N ARG A 102 -4.97 6.24 -9.33
CA ARG A 102 -3.66 6.87 -9.55
C ARG A 102 -3.09 7.42 -8.24
N CYS A 103 -3.89 8.08 -7.41
CA CYS A 103 -3.49 8.57 -6.08
C CYS A 103 -3.00 7.41 -5.20
N ALA A 104 -3.81 6.36 -5.07
CA ALA A 104 -3.47 5.19 -4.27
C ALA A 104 -2.18 4.53 -4.77
N ALA A 105 -2.05 4.28 -6.07
CA ALA A 105 -0.86 3.67 -6.65
C ALA A 105 0.39 4.53 -6.50
N ALA A 106 0.27 5.86 -6.67
CA ALA A 106 1.39 6.78 -6.52
C ALA A 106 1.89 6.84 -5.07
N PHE A 107 0.98 6.87 -4.10
CA PHE A 107 1.34 6.78 -2.68
C PHE A 107 2.03 5.45 -2.36
N GLN A 108 1.43 4.34 -2.79
CA GLN A 108 1.96 3.00 -2.55
C GLN A 108 3.34 2.81 -3.18
N LEU A 109 3.57 3.31 -4.40
CA LEU A 109 4.86 3.28 -5.10
C LEU A 109 5.97 3.92 -4.25
N VAL A 110 5.69 5.08 -3.64
CA VAL A 110 6.67 5.80 -2.82
C VAL A 110 6.96 5.04 -1.53
N VAL A 111 5.92 4.60 -0.83
CA VAL A 111 6.08 3.89 0.46
C VAL A 111 6.77 2.53 0.29
N LEU A 112 6.43 1.79 -0.77
CA LEU A 112 6.97 0.46 -1.04
C LEU A 112 8.22 0.49 -1.91
N SER A 113 8.78 1.67 -2.19
CA SER A 113 9.92 1.86 -3.10
C SER A 113 11.14 1.01 -2.75
N GLY A 114 11.40 0.73 -1.46
CA GLY A 114 12.48 -0.17 -1.03
C GLY A 114 12.27 -1.66 -1.36
N LEU A 115 11.07 -2.06 -1.78
CA LEU A 115 10.74 -3.42 -2.23
C LEU A 115 10.80 -3.57 -3.76
N ILE A 116 11.06 -2.49 -4.49
CA ILE A 116 11.11 -2.44 -5.96
C ILE A 116 12.58 -2.34 -6.39
N ARG A 117 13.15 -3.47 -6.85
CA ARG A 117 14.59 -3.54 -7.18
C ARG A 117 14.94 -3.06 -8.59
N GLU A 118 13.94 -2.94 -9.47
CA GLU A 118 14.11 -2.55 -10.87
C GLU A 118 14.54 -1.07 -11.04
N ARG A 119 14.30 -0.24 -10.02
CA ARG A 119 14.52 1.22 -10.06
C ARG A 119 15.05 1.72 -8.72
N THR A 120 15.65 2.90 -8.72
CA THR A 120 16.10 3.51 -7.46
C THR A 120 14.92 4.02 -6.64
N GLN A 121 15.10 4.09 -5.32
CA GLN A 121 14.09 4.65 -4.41
C GLN A 121 13.74 6.10 -4.78
N SER A 122 14.74 6.89 -5.20
CA SER A 122 14.58 8.26 -5.66
C SER A 122 13.72 8.36 -6.92
N ASP A 123 13.90 7.45 -7.88
CA ASP A 123 13.10 7.46 -9.12
C ASP A 123 11.63 7.16 -8.82
N ASN A 124 11.38 6.10 -8.02
CA ASN A 124 10.02 5.74 -7.61
C ASN A 124 9.34 6.88 -6.83
N THR A 125 10.10 7.55 -5.96
CA THR A 125 9.62 8.71 -5.20
C THR A 125 9.26 9.88 -6.12
N ALA A 126 10.13 10.21 -7.07
CA ALA A 126 9.90 11.29 -8.02
C ALA A 126 8.67 11.03 -8.90
N ILE A 127 8.50 9.81 -9.38
CA ILE A 127 7.32 9.39 -10.17
C ILE A 127 6.04 9.53 -9.34
N GLY A 128 6.01 8.95 -8.14
CA GLY A 128 4.82 8.98 -7.29
C GLY A 128 4.43 10.41 -6.88
N CYS A 129 5.38 11.20 -6.37
CA CYS A 129 5.14 12.61 -6.04
C CYS A 129 4.70 13.43 -7.26
N GLY A 130 5.31 13.19 -8.43
CA GLY A 130 4.93 13.84 -9.68
C GLY A 130 3.47 13.60 -10.06
N ILE A 131 3.00 12.36 -9.97
CA ILE A 131 1.59 12.02 -10.23
C ILE A 131 0.65 12.67 -9.22
N LEU A 132 0.98 12.64 -7.92
CA LEU A 132 0.16 13.27 -6.88
C LEU A 132 0.04 14.79 -7.09
N ILE A 133 1.14 15.47 -7.43
CA ILE A 133 1.15 16.90 -7.76
C ILE A 133 0.32 17.19 -9.01
N ASP A 134 0.42 16.32 -10.03
CA ASP A 134 -0.35 16.45 -11.25
C ASP A 134 -1.85 16.33 -10.99
N ILE A 135 -2.28 15.36 -10.17
CA ILE A 135 -3.68 15.20 -9.79
C ILE A 135 -4.14 16.45 -9.02
N LEU A 136 -3.37 16.87 -8.01
CA LEU A 136 -3.70 18.05 -7.19
C LEU A 136 -3.89 19.32 -8.02
N ARG A 137 -3.13 19.49 -9.11
CA ARG A 137 -3.17 20.70 -9.95
C ARG A 137 -4.15 20.62 -11.12
N LYS A 138 -4.33 19.44 -11.71
CA LYS A 138 -5.01 19.29 -13.01
C LYS A 138 -6.42 18.73 -12.91
N THR A 139 -6.71 17.91 -11.89
CA THR A 139 -8.04 17.31 -11.76
C THR A 139 -9.09 18.36 -11.41
N GLN A 140 -10.34 18.10 -11.80
CA GLN A 140 -11.50 18.91 -11.44
C GLN A 140 -12.31 18.29 -10.28
N LEU A 141 -11.96 17.06 -9.88
CA LEU A 141 -12.61 16.33 -8.79
C LEU A 141 -12.01 16.77 -7.45
N GLU A 142 -12.79 17.45 -6.62
CA GLU A 142 -12.32 17.95 -5.32
C GLU A 142 -11.95 16.81 -4.37
N GLU A 143 -12.64 15.67 -4.45
CA GLU A 143 -12.32 14.48 -3.66
C GLU A 143 -10.92 13.95 -3.99
N ALA A 144 -10.58 13.86 -5.28
CA ALA A 144 -9.27 13.40 -5.73
C ALA A 144 -8.16 14.41 -5.39
N LYS A 145 -8.43 15.71 -5.42
CA LYS A 145 -7.48 16.74 -4.94
C LYS A 145 -7.20 16.56 -3.45
N SER A 146 -8.25 16.38 -2.64
CA SER A 146 -8.12 16.17 -1.20
C SER A 146 -7.29 14.92 -0.91
N GLU A 147 -7.56 13.82 -1.61
CA GLU A 147 -6.80 12.57 -1.46
C GLU A 147 -5.33 12.73 -1.87
N ALA A 148 -5.05 13.43 -2.97
CA ALA A 148 -3.68 13.72 -3.40
C ALA A 148 -2.92 14.57 -2.36
N ALA A 149 -3.57 15.59 -1.80
CA ALA A 149 -2.99 16.43 -0.76
C ALA A 149 -2.70 15.63 0.52
N GLU A 150 -3.63 14.76 0.93
CA GLU A 150 -3.44 13.87 2.09
C GLU A 150 -2.27 12.90 1.85
N CYS A 151 -2.18 12.29 0.67
CA CYS A 151 -1.08 11.41 0.30
C CYS A 151 0.26 12.14 0.41
N LEU A 152 0.39 13.35 -0.15
CA LEU A 152 1.61 14.15 -0.06
C LEU A 152 1.96 14.52 1.39
N ALA A 153 0.96 14.91 2.19
CA ALA A 153 1.18 15.21 3.61
C ALA A 153 1.69 13.99 4.37
N ARG A 154 1.10 12.80 4.12
CA ARG A 154 1.59 11.53 4.69
C ARG A 154 3.02 11.26 4.23
N LEU A 155 3.32 11.35 2.93
CA LEU A 155 4.68 11.13 2.43
C LEU A 155 5.72 12.08 3.05
N ALA A 156 5.36 13.32 3.38
CA ALA A 156 6.25 14.23 4.10
C ALA A 156 6.60 13.77 5.53
N HIS A 157 5.77 12.91 6.13
CA HIS A 157 5.99 12.27 7.43
C HIS A 157 6.61 10.86 7.33
N LEU A 158 6.88 10.38 6.12
CA LEU A 158 7.58 9.12 5.91
C LEU A 158 9.04 9.30 6.33
N LYS A 159 9.50 8.49 7.27
CA LYS A 159 10.89 8.45 7.71
C LYS A 159 11.67 7.63 6.69
N SER A 160 12.75 8.22 6.16
CA SER A 160 13.71 7.55 5.27
C SER A 160 14.70 6.71 6.05
#